data_AF-A0A451ADX0-F1
#
_entry.id   AF-A0A451ADX0-F1
#
_cell.length_a   1.000
_cell.length_b   1.000
_cell.length_c   1.000
_cell.angle_alpha   90.00
_cell.angle_beta   90.00
_cell.angle_gamma   90.00
#
_symmetry.space_group_name_H-M   'P 1'
#
loop_
_entity.id
_entity.type
_entity.pdbx_description
1 polymer ?
#
loop_
_entity_poly.entity_id
_entity_poly.type
_entity_poly.pdbx_seq_one_letter_code
_entity_poly.pdbx_strand_id
1 'polypeptide(L)'
;MPPYEIAERIREAAEEAKAEGLERGMRKGIREGEVRGIEKGLREGKEEGLREGETRKAIEIAKALLEKGMDANEVSEISGLSEGEILELSLP
;
A
#
# COMPACT_ATOMS: atom_id res chain seq x y z
N MET A 1 -2.05 23.50 56.24
CA MET A 1 -1.87 23.85 54.82
C MET A 1 -2.75 25.06 54.54
N PRO A 2 -2.16 26.22 54.24
CA PRO A 2 -2.90 27.40 53.79
C PRO A 2 -3.69 27.10 52.50
N PRO A 3 -4.87 27.71 52.30
CA PRO A 3 -5.69 27.49 51.10
C PRO A 3 -4.97 27.73 49.76
N TYR A 4 -3.97 28.63 49.75
CA TYR A 4 -3.14 28.91 48.57
C TYR A 4 -2.31 27.69 48.12
N GLU A 5 -1.72 26.94 49.06
CA GLU A 5 -0.93 25.74 48.76
C GLU A 5 -1.79 24.63 48.15
N ILE A 6 -3.07 24.53 48.54
CA ILE A 6 -4.01 23.56 47.96
C ILE A 6 -4.31 23.90 46.49
N ALA A 7 -4.54 25.19 46.20
CA ALA A 7 -4.82 25.65 44.85
C ALA A 7 -3.62 25.46 43.91
N GLU A 8 -2.41 25.69 44.42
CA GLU A 8 -1.16 25.48 43.68
C GLU A 8 -0.99 24.00 43.29
N ARG A 9 -1.15 23.08 44.26
CA ARG A 9 -1.04 21.63 43.99
C ARG A 9 -2.08 21.12 43.00
N ILE A 10 -3.31 21.64 43.04
CA ILE A 10 -4.36 21.27 42.07
C ILE A 10 -3.96 21.74 40.66
N ARG A 11 -3.41 22.95 40.55
CA ARG A 11 -2.95 23.50 39.27
C ARG A 11 -1.78 22.71 38.71
N GLU A 12 -0.79 22.38 39.54
CA GLU A 12 0.35 21.55 39.15
C GLU A 12 -0.11 20.18 38.64
N ALA A 13 -0.97 19.49 39.40
CA ALA A 13 -1.51 18.21 39.00
C ALA A 13 -2.33 18.28 37.70
N ALA A 14 -3.05 19.38 37.47
CA ALA A 14 -3.81 19.58 36.23
C ALA A 14 -2.89 19.82 35.02
N GLU A 15 -1.81 20.59 35.18
CA GLU A 15 -0.81 20.82 34.12
C GLU A 15 -0.02 19.53 33.83
N GLU A 16 0.36 18.76 34.84
CA GLU A 16 0.99 17.44 34.68
C GLU A 16 0.08 16.48 33.94
N ALA A 17 -1.19 16.34 34.37
CA ALA A 17 -2.15 15.47 33.70
C ALA A 17 -2.39 15.87 32.25
N LYS A 18 -2.41 17.18 31.95
CA LYS A 18 -2.55 17.70 30.58
C LYS A 18 -1.31 17.39 29.75
N ALA A 19 -0.12 17.59 30.29
CA ALA A 19 1.14 17.28 29.62
C ALA A 19 1.25 15.78 29.31
N GLU A 20 0.95 14.92 30.28
CA GLU A 20 0.91 13.46 30.08
C GLU A 20 -0.14 13.05 29.06
N GLY A 21 -1.34 13.65 29.12
CA GLY A 21 -2.41 13.38 28.16
C GLY A 21 -2.00 13.71 26.73
N LEU A 22 -1.36 14.87 26.53
CA LEU A 22 -0.86 15.31 25.24
C LEU A 22 0.26 14.38 24.73
N GLU A 23 1.21 14.02 25.60
CA GLU A 23 2.31 13.13 25.24
C GLU A 23 1.80 11.73 24.84
N ARG A 24 0.89 11.16 25.64
CA ARG A 24 0.27 9.87 25.34
C ARG A 24 -0.52 9.92 24.03
N GLY A 25 -1.29 10.99 23.82
CA GLY A 25 -2.06 11.20 22.60
C GLY A 25 -1.16 11.29 21.35
N MET A 26 -0.09 12.08 21.43
CA MET A 26 0.88 12.22 20.34
C MET A 26 1.60 10.91 20.04
N ARG A 27 2.11 10.21 21.06
CA ARG A 27 2.78 8.91 20.89
C ARG A 27 1.84 7.87 20.26
N LYS A 28 0.58 7.83 20.69
CA LYS A 28 -0.44 6.93 20.13
C LYS A 28 -0.73 7.30 18.67
N GLY A 29 -0.93 8.59 18.38
CA GLY A 29 -1.20 9.07 17.03
C GLY A 29 -0.08 8.76 16.04
N ILE A 30 1.19 8.99 16.43
CA ILE A 30 2.36 8.66 15.62
C ILE A 30 2.41 7.15 15.35
N ARG A 31 2.34 6.34 16.41
CA ARG A 31 2.40 4.87 16.27
C ARG A 31 1.29 4.33 15.36
N GLU A 32 0.06 4.78 15.57
CA GLU A 32 -1.06 4.33 14.74
C GLU A 32 -0.95 4.82 13.29
N GLY A 33 -0.43 6.03 13.07
CA GLY A 33 -0.17 6.57 11.75
C GLY A 33 0.89 5.77 11.00
N GLU A 34 2.02 5.46 11.66
CA GLU A 34 3.09 4.65 11.09
C GLU A 34 2.63 3.24 10.73
N VAL A 35 1.95 2.55 11.65
CA VAL A 35 1.43 1.20 11.41
C VAL A 35 0.46 1.19 10.22
N ARG A 36 -0.51 2.11 10.20
CA ARG A 36 -1.49 2.21 9.12
C ARG A 36 -0.82 2.56 7.78
N GLY A 37 0.17 3.45 7.80
CA GLY A 37 0.92 3.84 6.60
C GLY A 37 1.70 2.67 6.01
N ILE A 38 2.43 1.93 6.84
CA ILE A 38 3.20 0.75 6.41
C ILE A 38 2.28 -0.35 5.88
N GLU A 39 1.19 -0.67 6.59
CA GLU A 39 0.25 -1.71 6.17
C GLU A 39 -0.41 -1.37 4.83
N LYS A 40 -0.85 -0.11 4.67
CA LYS A 40 -1.44 0.36 3.41
C LYS A 40 -0.43 0.29 2.27
N GLY A 41 0.77 0.82 2.47
CA GLY A 41 1.81 0.84 1.44
C GLY A 41 2.24 -0.57 1.03
N LEU A 42 2.39 -1.49 1.98
CA LEU A 42 2.75 -2.88 1.68
C LEU A 42 1.64 -3.59 0.90
N ARG A 43 0.38 -3.37 1.25
CA ARG A 43 -0.76 -3.96 0.54
C ARG A 43 -0.85 -3.44 -0.89
N GLU A 44 -0.81 -2.13 -1.07
CA GLU A 44 -0.90 -1.50 -2.39
C GLU A 44 0.28 -1.93 -3.27
N GLY A 45 1.51 -1.85 -2.76
CA GLY A 45 2.69 -2.25 -3.53
C GLY A 45 2.71 -3.75 -3.88
N LYS A 46 2.21 -4.62 -2.99
CA LYS A 46 2.09 -6.06 -3.29
C LYS A 46 1.06 -6.33 -4.38
N GLU A 47 -0.09 -5.66 -4.33
CA GLU A 47 -1.16 -5.82 -5.31
C GLU A 47 -0.74 -5.31 -6.69
N GLU A 48 -0.12 -4.13 -6.74
CA GLU A 48 0.44 -3.55 -7.96
C GLU A 48 1.53 -4.44 -8.54
N GLY A 49 2.50 -4.86 -7.72
CA GLY A 49 3.58 -5.74 -8.17
C GLY A 49 3.11 -7.11 -8.67
N LEU A 50 2.07 -7.69 -8.05
CA LEU A 50 1.48 -8.94 -8.53
C LEU A 50 0.81 -8.74 -9.90
N ARG A 51 -0.01 -7.70 -10.05
CA ARG A 51 -0.71 -7.37 -11.29
C ARG A 51 0.29 -7.11 -12.43
N GLU A 52 1.29 -6.27 -12.20
CA GLU A 52 2.35 -6.01 -13.18
C GLU A 52 3.13 -7.28 -13.54
N GLY A 53 3.40 -8.15 -12.55
CA GLY A 53 4.03 -9.44 -12.76
C GLY A 53 3.22 -10.37 -13.65
N GLU A 54 1.92 -10.49 -13.39
CA GLU A 54 0.98 -11.30 -14.17
C GLU A 54 0.88 -10.80 -15.61
N THR A 55 0.68 -9.49 -15.81
CA THR A 55 0.61 -8.87 -17.14
C THR A 55 1.91 -9.07 -17.92
N ARG A 56 3.08 -8.81 -17.30
CA ARG A 56 4.38 -9.02 -17.95
C ARG A 56 4.58 -10.48 -18.35
N LYS A 57 4.23 -11.42 -17.48
CA LYS A 57 4.32 -12.84 -17.78
C LYS A 57 3.40 -13.24 -18.95
N ALA A 58 2.18 -12.71 -18.99
CA ALA A 58 1.25 -12.94 -20.10
C ALA A 58 1.83 -12.43 -21.43
N ILE A 59 2.42 -11.22 -21.44
CA ILE A 59 3.09 -10.64 -22.60
C ILE A 59 4.31 -11.48 -23.03
N GLU A 60 5.15 -11.92 -22.10
CA GLU A 60 6.32 -12.77 -22.40
C GLU A 60 5.90 -14.09 -23.04
N ILE A 61 4.85 -14.74 -22.51
CA ILE A 61 4.28 -15.95 -23.10
C ILE A 61 3.77 -15.65 -24.51
N ALA A 62 2.96 -14.60 -24.68
CA ALA A 62 2.40 -14.24 -25.97
C ALA A 62 3.48 -14.02 -27.04
N LYS A 63 4.52 -13.24 -26.72
CA LYS A 63 5.66 -13.02 -27.62
C LYS A 63 6.34 -14.32 -28.02
N ALA A 64 6.63 -15.19 -27.05
CA ALA A 64 7.29 -16.47 -27.31
C ALA A 64 6.44 -17.41 -28.19
N LEU A 65 5.11 -17.33 -28.11
CA LEU A 65 4.20 -18.12 -28.96
C LEU A 65 4.09 -17.53 -30.38
N LEU A 66 4.00 -16.20 -30.51
CA LEU A 66 4.03 -15.51 -31.80
C LEU A 66 5.35 -15.77 -32.55
N GLU A 67 6.49 -15.75 -31.85
CA GLU A 67 7.80 -16.10 -32.43
C GLU A 67 7.86 -17.54 -32.96
N LYS A 68 7.05 -18.44 -32.38
CA LYS A 68 6.91 -19.82 -32.86
C LYS A 68 5.93 -19.97 -34.02
N GLY A 69 5.32 -18.87 -34.48
CA GLY A 69 4.39 -18.85 -35.60
C GLY A 69 2.98 -19.33 -35.27
N MET A 70 2.60 -19.35 -33.98
CA MET A 70 1.21 -19.60 -33.59
C MET A 70 0.31 -18.45 -33.99
N ASP A 71 -0.94 -18.73 -34.32
CA ASP A 71 -1.88 -17.69 -34.72
C ASP A 71 -2.44 -16.91 -33.51
N ALA A 72 -2.91 -15.69 -33.77
CA ALA A 72 -3.31 -14.77 -32.71
C ALA A 72 -4.44 -15.31 -31.82
N ASN A 73 -5.31 -16.18 -32.33
CA ASN A 73 -6.40 -16.76 -31.56
C ASN A 73 -5.86 -17.79 -30.56
N GLU A 74 -5.00 -18.71 -31.00
CA GLU A 74 -4.33 -19.66 -30.11
C GLU A 74 -3.45 -18.95 -29.07
N VAL A 75 -2.74 -17.89 -29.46
CA VAL A 75 -1.91 -17.11 -28.52
C VAL A 75 -2.77 -16.42 -27.47
N SER A 76 -3.91 -15.84 -27.86
CA SER A 76 -4.89 -15.22 -26.96
C SER A 76 -5.38 -16.23 -25.91
N GLU A 77 -5.77 -17.43 -26.33
CA GLU A 77 -6.24 -18.48 -25.42
C GLU A 77 -5.18 -18.94 -24.40
N ILE A 78 -3.91 -19.06 -24.81
CA ILE A 78 -2.83 -19.57 -23.94
C ILE A 78 -2.29 -18.49 -23.00
N SER A 79 -2.10 -17.27 -23.52
CA SER A 79 -1.52 -16.16 -22.75
C SER A 79 -2.54 -15.46 -21.84
N GLY A 80 -3.83 -15.60 -22.15
CA GLY A 80 -4.91 -14.89 -21.47
C GLY A 80 -5.03 -13.41 -21.83
N LEU A 81 -4.30 -12.95 -22.86
CA LEU A 81 -4.44 -11.62 -23.44
C LEU A 81 -5.55 -11.60 -24.49
N SER A 82 -6.19 -10.45 -24.67
CA SER A 82 -7.16 -10.24 -25.73
C SER A 82 -6.51 -10.21 -27.11
N GLU A 83 -7.26 -10.54 -28.16
CA GLU A 83 -6.77 -10.46 -29.54
C GLU A 83 -6.23 -9.07 -29.91
N GLY A 84 -6.81 -8.00 -29.35
CA GLY A 84 -6.31 -6.63 -29.54
C GLY A 84 -4.91 -6.43 -28.96
N GLU A 85 -4.66 -6.92 -27.74
CA GLU A 85 -3.34 -6.89 -27.11
C GLU A 85 -2.33 -7.74 -27.88
N ILE A 86 -2.74 -8.91 -28.39
CA ILE A 86 -1.90 -9.75 -29.25
C ILE A 86 -1.53 -9.05 -30.55
N LEU A 87 -2.49 -8.35 -31.19
CA LEU A 87 -2.25 -7.59 -32.39
C LEU A 87 -1.24 -6.47 -32.15
N GLU A 88 -1.34 -5.73 -31.04
CA GLU A 88 -0.36 -4.72 -30.65
C GLU A 88 1.06 -5.29 -30.48
N LEU A 89 1.18 -6.49 -29.91
CA LEU A 89 2.46 -7.19 -29.75
C LEU A 89 3.06 -7.71 -31.07
N SER A 90 2.21 -7.94 -32.08
CA SER A 90 2.63 -8.42 -33.40
C SER A 90 3.06 -7.29 -34.35
N LEU A 91 2.88 -6.03 -33.96
CA LEU A 91 3.33 -4.89 -34.77
C LEU A 91 4.86 -4.71 -34.61
N PRO A 92 5.60 -4.49 -35.72
CA PRO A 92 7.05 -4.29 -35.70
C PRO A 92 7.50 -2.97 -35.07
#